data_AF-A0A072NRE3-F1
#
_entry.id   AF-A0A072NRE3-F1
#
_cell.length_a   1.000
_cell.length_b   1.000
_cell.length_c   1.000
_cell.angle_alpha   90.00
_cell.angle_beta   90.00
_cell.angle_gamma   90.00
#
_symmetry.space_group_name_H-M   'P 1'
#
loop_
_entity.id
_entity.type
_entity.pdbx_description
1 polymer ?
#
loop_
_entity_poly.entity_id
_entity_poly.type
_entity_poly.pdbx_seq_one_letter_code
_entity_poly.pdbx_strand_id
1 'polypeptide(L)'
;MSALQEAVMVGEYARGLELSATLPVLTSEDLRWTGVCLFQQGQVVAASRQLEQAVLSGCAGAHIDLAALWRSRGQHEQALAQLLRVQPESLSPLNRALWCRERGIVGYELGEGKVAVLRWLDEAWMHACGAPEAVQSSAAHAYGLYAARFGEDQLAVGYLEFAASLAHPVRRAYIELARAASAAHLGNVQEAQAILERVDCGDTVHPALGGLLAYHQGQVHRIAGEMNAAGEAFTRAIRLSREALRPNTEFHATLGVLALATATQDRAAGRAALARARSLARTPRDQAFLNLREGSWQTSQGDPAATPRLHQALLFFQDREHGREAVWTGLHLAEAQWRFGEPGAAQSTVQGVADTLASRTAPLDLRAEMHLTPTVFTYLQQLAEDAYERQQLVPTVPTSLPHVNLLTLGTAEVQVEGRGVRFRLARTVEVLAYLRSKGGASLAEVQQDLFPDVPPAQSKSYFHQVRLDVKTHVPGLSVPYDEKTRLYGLRLQDVRFTWDVESLREALGDSDAFMMTVVARPGLEFLRDADSGWAAEERERLRRWVTQVGLETMDGWFRTGEYEKCIRLAERLLPLDPLDDALHEFLVRATLEVRGRLAALRVYQSSLETFEREVHDVPPSLRSLGEQLGPHVLH
;
A
#
# COMPACT_ATOMS: atom_id res chain seq x y z
N MET A 1 -34.65 26.27 -2.87
CA MET A 1 -33.45 26.23 -3.74
C MET A 1 -33.92 26.67 -5.12
N SER A 2 -33.29 27.64 -5.78
CA SER A 2 -33.66 28.00 -7.16
C SER A 2 -33.14 26.95 -8.15
N ALA A 3 -33.72 26.85 -9.36
CA ALA A 3 -33.25 25.92 -10.39
C ALA A 3 -31.78 26.19 -10.81
N LEU A 4 -31.36 27.45 -10.76
CA LEU A 4 -29.96 27.87 -10.95
C LEU A 4 -29.04 27.30 -9.86
N GLN A 5 -29.45 27.43 -8.60
CA GLN A 5 -28.70 26.89 -7.48
C GLN A 5 -28.62 25.36 -7.55
N GLU A 6 -29.70 24.69 -7.91
CA GLU A 6 -29.72 23.23 -8.11
C GLU A 6 -28.73 22.79 -9.19
N ALA A 7 -28.73 23.45 -10.36
CA ALA A 7 -27.78 23.19 -11.44
C ALA A 7 -26.32 23.32 -10.98
N VAL A 8 -26.01 24.34 -10.17
CA VAL A 8 -24.67 24.50 -9.56
C VAL A 8 -24.34 23.33 -8.61
N MET A 9 -25.30 22.89 -7.79
CA MET A 9 -25.06 21.81 -6.83
C MET A 9 -24.81 20.47 -7.51
N VAL A 10 -25.45 20.19 -8.65
CA VAL A 10 -25.20 18.95 -9.41
C VAL A 10 -24.03 19.08 -10.42
N GLY A 11 -23.44 20.27 -10.54
CA GLY A 11 -22.31 20.52 -11.45
C GLY A 11 -22.68 20.77 -12.91
N GLU A 12 -23.97 20.96 -13.22
CA GLU A 12 -24.48 21.24 -14.57
C GLU A 12 -24.37 22.73 -14.91
N TYR A 13 -23.15 23.28 -14.90
CA TYR A 13 -22.92 24.72 -15.04
C TYR A 13 -23.40 25.29 -16.39
N ALA A 14 -23.30 24.52 -17.48
CA ALA A 14 -23.78 24.94 -18.80
C ALA A 14 -25.31 25.12 -18.81
N ARG A 15 -26.03 24.12 -18.28
CA ARG A 15 -27.49 24.21 -18.06
C ARG A 15 -27.84 25.38 -17.15
N GLY A 16 -27.05 25.65 -16.12
CA GLY A 16 -27.21 26.83 -15.27
C GLY A 16 -27.16 28.14 -16.06
N LEU A 17 -26.23 28.28 -17.02
CA LEU A 17 -26.17 29.45 -17.89
C LEU A 17 -27.39 29.56 -18.82
N GLU A 18 -27.83 28.43 -19.41
CA GLU A 18 -29.05 28.38 -20.22
C GLU A 18 -30.28 28.83 -19.41
N LEU A 19 -30.43 28.32 -18.19
CA LEU A 19 -31.50 28.71 -17.27
C LEU A 19 -31.44 30.22 -16.97
N SER A 20 -30.25 30.78 -16.69
CA SER A 20 -30.10 32.22 -16.42
C SER A 20 -30.57 33.09 -17.59
N ALA A 21 -30.33 32.65 -18.83
CA ALA A 21 -30.69 33.40 -20.02
C ALA A 21 -32.20 33.42 -20.29
N THR A 22 -32.95 32.46 -19.73
CA THR A 22 -34.42 32.39 -19.87
C THR A 22 -35.17 33.25 -18.85
N LEU A 23 -34.48 33.75 -17.80
CA LEU A 23 -35.11 34.54 -16.75
C LEU A 23 -35.25 36.01 -17.19
N PRO A 24 -36.46 36.60 -17.12
CA PRO A 24 -36.69 37.98 -17.57
C PRO A 24 -36.04 39.02 -16.65
N VAL A 25 -35.91 38.71 -15.35
CA VAL A 25 -35.24 39.54 -14.35
C VAL A 25 -34.49 38.62 -13.39
N LEU A 26 -33.19 38.85 -13.22
CA LEU A 26 -32.36 38.09 -12.30
C LEU A 26 -32.41 38.71 -10.90
N THR A 27 -32.69 37.89 -9.88
CA THR A 27 -32.54 38.30 -8.47
C THR A 27 -31.06 38.36 -8.08
N SER A 28 -30.76 38.91 -6.90
CA SER A 28 -29.38 38.94 -6.39
C SER A 28 -28.77 37.55 -6.19
N GLU A 29 -29.58 36.54 -5.85
CA GLU A 29 -29.16 35.13 -5.80
C GLU A 29 -28.98 34.54 -7.21
N ASP A 30 -29.85 34.86 -8.18
CA ASP A 30 -29.67 34.36 -9.55
C ASP A 30 -28.41 34.92 -10.21
N LEU A 31 -28.09 36.21 -9.97
CA LEU A 31 -26.84 36.83 -10.38
C LEU A 31 -25.64 36.11 -9.79
N ARG A 32 -25.70 35.77 -8.49
CA ARG A 32 -24.65 35.02 -7.79
C ARG A 32 -24.41 33.66 -8.46
N TRP A 33 -25.46 32.83 -8.59
CA TRP A 33 -25.32 31.48 -9.14
C TRP A 33 -24.94 31.49 -10.62
N THR A 34 -25.40 32.47 -11.40
CA THR A 34 -24.92 32.72 -12.76
C THR A 34 -23.42 33.01 -12.78
N GLY A 35 -22.95 33.85 -11.86
CA GLY A 35 -21.52 34.14 -11.67
C GLY A 35 -20.70 32.88 -11.35
N VAL A 36 -21.21 31.99 -10.49
CA VAL A 36 -20.57 30.70 -10.20
C VAL A 36 -20.49 29.81 -11.44
N CYS A 37 -21.57 29.69 -12.22
CA CYS A 37 -21.57 28.93 -13.47
C CYS A 37 -20.54 29.48 -14.47
N LEU A 38 -20.50 30.80 -14.66
CA LEU A 38 -19.52 31.46 -15.54
C LEU A 38 -18.09 31.18 -15.09
N PHE A 39 -17.84 31.22 -13.77
CA PHE A 39 -16.52 30.96 -13.21
C PHE A 39 -16.06 29.53 -13.50
N GLN A 40 -16.94 28.54 -13.29
CA GLN A 40 -16.64 27.13 -13.55
C GLN A 40 -16.45 26.83 -15.04
N GLN A 41 -17.08 27.61 -15.92
CA GLN A 41 -16.88 27.57 -17.38
C GLN A 41 -15.65 28.37 -17.86
N GLY A 42 -14.82 28.89 -16.94
CA GLY A 42 -13.60 29.63 -17.27
C GLY A 42 -13.85 31.07 -17.76
N GLN A 43 -15.08 31.57 -17.73
CA GLN A 43 -15.45 32.93 -18.14
C GLN A 43 -15.22 33.95 -17.02
N VAL A 44 -13.96 34.07 -16.57
CA VAL A 44 -13.58 34.79 -15.33
C VAL A 44 -14.05 36.26 -15.30
N VAL A 45 -13.91 36.99 -16.41
CA VAL A 45 -14.30 38.41 -16.47
C VAL A 45 -15.82 38.57 -16.34
N ALA A 46 -16.59 37.73 -17.02
CA ALA A 46 -18.05 37.74 -16.93
C ALA A 46 -18.51 37.30 -15.53
N ALA A 47 -17.86 36.29 -14.95
CA ALA A 47 -18.12 35.84 -13.59
C ALA A 47 -17.92 36.96 -12.55
N SER A 48 -16.80 37.69 -12.61
CA SER A 48 -16.52 38.81 -11.70
C SER A 48 -17.63 39.86 -11.74
N ARG A 49 -18.06 40.24 -12.95
CA ARG A 49 -19.13 41.24 -13.14
C ARG A 49 -20.45 40.79 -12.51
N GLN A 50 -20.86 39.55 -12.73
CA GLN A 50 -22.12 39.02 -12.18
C GLN A 50 -22.07 38.95 -10.66
N LEU A 51 -20.95 38.49 -10.10
CA LEU A 51 -20.77 38.40 -8.66
C LEU A 51 -20.69 39.78 -7.98
N GLU A 52 -20.01 40.75 -8.60
CA GLU A 52 -19.99 42.15 -8.13
C GLU A 52 -21.39 42.76 -8.15
N GLN A 53 -22.17 42.51 -9.20
CA GLN A 53 -23.56 42.99 -9.29
C GLN A 53 -24.46 42.33 -8.24
N ALA A 54 -24.25 41.04 -7.94
CA ALA A 54 -24.95 40.35 -6.86
C ALA A 54 -24.63 40.96 -5.49
N VAL A 55 -23.36 41.32 -5.23
CA VAL A 55 -22.93 42.04 -4.02
C VAL A 55 -23.61 43.41 -3.91
N LEU A 56 -23.60 44.21 -4.99
CA LEU A 56 -24.27 45.52 -5.02
C LEU A 56 -25.77 45.40 -4.79
N SER A 57 -26.37 44.27 -5.14
CA SER A 57 -27.78 43.94 -4.92
C SER A 57 -28.06 43.30 -3.55
N GLY A 58 -27.09 43.29 -2.64
CA GLY A 58 -27.25 42.84 -1.25
C GLY A 58 -27.10 41.34 -1.00
N CYS A 59 -26.59 40.54 -1.95
CA CYS A 59 -26.34 39.12 -1.73
C CYS A 59 -25.03 38.89 -0.96
N ALA A 60 -25.11 38.67 0.35
CA ALA A 60 -23.95 38.42 1.20
C ALA A 60 -23.13 37.19 0.75
N GLY A 61 -23.78 36.15 0.24
CA GLY A 61 -23.12 34.94 -0.26
C GLY A 61 -22.20 35.20 -1.46
N ALA A 62 -22.47 36.22 -2.27
CA ALA A 62 -21.66 36.54 -3.44
C ALA A 62 -20.23 37.02 -3.08
N HIS A 63 -20.03 37.56 -1.88
CA HIS A 63 -18.67 37.87 -1.39
C HIS A 63 -17.81 36.61 -1.23
N ILE A 64 -18.39 35.47 -0.88
CA ILE A 64 -17.68 34.19 -0.73
C ILE A 64 -17.18 33.72 -2.10
N ASP A 65 -18.04 33.80 -3.12
CA ASP A 65 -17.70 33.39 -4.48
C ASP A 65 -16.72 34.37 -5.14
N LEU A 66 -16.81 35.68 -4.85
CA LEU A 66 -15.78 36.65 -5.22
C LEU A 66 -14.44 36.32 -4.56
N ALA A 67 -14.42 35.92 -3.29
CA ALA A 67 -13.19 35.53 -2.62
C ALA A 67 -12.55 34.31 -3.32
N ALA A 68 -13.34 33.30 -3.69
CA ALA A 68 -12.86 32.16 -4.46
C ALA A 68 -12.28 32.58 -5.83
N LEU A 69 -12.93 33.52 -6.52
CA LEU A 69 -12.45 34.09 -7.79
C LEU A 69 -11.11 34.81 -7.59
N TRP A 70 -10.99 35.72 -6.62
CA TRP A 70 -9.74 36.44 -6.33
C TRP A 70 -8.61 35.49 -5.97
N ARG A 71 -8.90 34.48 -5.14
CA ARG A 71 -7.96 33.43 -4.80
C ARG A 71 -7.47 32.66 -6.03
N SER A 72 -8.34 32.33 -6.97
CA SER A 72 -7.93 31.62 -8.20
C SER A 72 -6.94 32.41 -9.07
N ARG A 73 -6.88 33.73 -8.85
CA ARG A 73 -5.95 34.67 -9.50
C ARG A 73 -4.70 34.96 -8.67
N GLY A 74 -4.53 34.32 -7.52
CA GLY A 74 -3.42 34.58 -6.58
C GLY A 74 -3.56 35.87 -5.76
N GLN A 75 -4.72 36.52 -5.78
CA GLN A 75 -4.97 37.77 -5.07
C GLN A 75 -5.56 37.49 -3.68
N HIS A 76 -4.76 36.86 -2.81
CA HIS A 76 -5.21 36.30 -1.52
C HIS A 76 -5.66 37.37 -0.51
N GLU A 77 -5.00 38.52 -0.46
CA GLU A 77 -5.40 39.64 0.41
C GLU A 77 -6.78 40.20 0.01
N GLN A 78 -7.04 40.31 -1.30
CA GLN A 78 -8.34 40.75 -1.81
C GLN A 78 -9.42 39.72 -1.51
N ALA A 79 -9.09 38.42 -1.61
CA ALA A 79 -10.00 37.36 -1.21
C ALA A 79 -10.37 37.46 0.28
N LEU A 80 -9.40 37.67 1.17
CA LEU A 80 -9.65 37.86 2.60
C LEU A 80 -10.50 39.11 2.84
N ALA A 81 -10.21 40.22 2.16
CA ALA A 81 -10.98 41.46 2.29
C ALA A 81 -12.46 41.29 1.89
N GLN A 82 -12.77 40.42 0.92
CA GLN A 82 -14.17 40.08 0.60
C GLN A 82 -14.83 39.27 1.72
N LEU A 83 -14.14 38.27 2.27
CA LEU A 83 -14.67 37.45 3.37
C LEU A 83 -14.97 38.27 4.63
N LEU A 84 -14.11 39.25 4.96
CA LEU A 84 -14.27 40.13 6.12
C LEU A 84 -15.43 41.13 6.01
N ARG A 85 -16.04 41.30 4.82
CA ARG A 85 -17.23 42.13 4.62
C ARG A 85 -18.53 41.42 5.02
N VAL A 86 -18.46 40.14 5.33
CA VAL A 86 -19.62 39.30 5.67
C VAL A 86 -19.52 38.86 7.12
N GLN A 87 -20.61 38.98 7.87
CA GLN A 87 -20.73 38.43 9.22
C GLN A 87 -21.15 36.95 9.13
N PRO A 88 -20.29 35.98 9.50
CA PRO A 88 -20.59 34.55 9.32
C PRO A 88 -21.86 34.08 10.03
N GLU A 89 -22.21 34.70 11.15
CA GLU A 89 -23.39 34.37 11.97
C GLU A 89 -24.70 34.71 11.25
N SER A 90 -24.66 35.65 10.32
CA SER A 90 -25.82 36.07 9.51
C SER A 90 -26.08 35.17 8.30
N LEU A 91 -25.15 34.25 7.99
CA LEU A 91 -25.22 33.41 6.80
C LEU A 91 -26.11 32.18 7.03
N SER A 92 -26.73 31.70 5.95
CA SER A 92 -27.35 30.38 5.93
C SER A 92 -26.30 29.28 6.22
N PRO A 93 -26.70 28.09 6.73
CA PRO A 93 -25.76 27.01 7.01
C PRO A 93 -24.86 26.65 5.82
N LEU A 94 -25.44 26.61 4.61
CA LEU A 94 -24.71 26.40 3.37
C LEU A 94 -23.64 27.47 3.15
N ASN A 95 -24.02 28.75 3.22
CA ASN A 95 -23.07 29.85 2.99
C ASN A 95 -22.03 29.93 4.10
N ARG A 96 -22.38 29.58 5.35
CA ARG A 96 -21.44 29.53 6.46
C ARG A 96 -20.39 28.44 6.25
N ALA A 97 -20.78 27.26 5.79
CA ALA A 97 -19.84 26.20 5.40
C ALA A 97 -18.88 26.66 4.29
N LEU A 98 -19.41 27.31 3.24
CA LEU A 98 -18.59 27.84 2.14
C LEU A 98 -17.65 28.98 2.61
N TRP A 99 -18.13 29.86 3.49
CA TRP A 99 -17.33 30.96 4.05
C TRP A 99 -16.17 30.42 4.89
N CYS A 100 -16.43 29.50 5.83
CA CYS A 100 -15.40 28.90 6.68
C CYS A 100 -14.37 28.14 5.82
N ARG A 101 -14.84 27.42 4.78
CA ARG A 101 -13.97 26.75 3.80
C ARG A 101 -13.03 27.74 3.11
N GLU A 102 -13.58 28.78 2.49
CA GLU A 102 -12.75 29.77 1.78
C GLU A 102 -11.84 30.54 2.74
N ARG A 103 -12.27 30.80 3.98
CA ARG A 103 -11.44 31.45 5.01
C ARG A 103 -10.23 30.62 5.41
N GLY A 104 -10.42 29.31 5.60
CA GLY A 104 -9.31 28.38 5.89
C GLY A 104 -8.34 28.31 4.71
N ILE A 105 -8.86 28.17 3.50
CA ILE A 105 -8.06 28.13 2.27
C ILE A 105 -7.24 29.42 2.09
N VAL A 106 -7.85 30.60 2.21
CA VAL A 106 -7.16 31.88 2.05
C VAL A 106 -6.15 32.10 3.17
N GLY A 107 -6.48 31.71 4.40
CA GLY A 107 -5.56 31.76 5.54
C GLY A 107 -4.28 30.97 5.29
N TYR A 108 -4.40 29.77 4.72
CA TYR A 108 -3.24 28.97 4.32
C TYR A 108 -2.34 29.70 3.32
N GLU A 109 -2.92 30.26 2.25
CA GLU A 109 -2.13 30.95 1.21
C GLU A 109 -1.48 32.24 1.73
N LEU A 110 -2.06 32.86 2.76
CA LEU A 110 -1.47 34.00 3.49
C LEU A 110 -0.46 33.57 4.57
N GLY A 111 -0.24 32.27 4.76
CA GLY A 111 0.76 31.73 5.67
C GLY A 111 0.33 31.66 7.13
N GLU A 112 -0.98 31.57 7.41
CA GLU A 112 -1.50 31.21 8.74
C GLU A 112 -1.10 29.77 9.11
N GLY A 113 -0.85 29.51 10.39
CA GLY A 113 -0.45 28.19 10.89
C GLY A 113 -1.55 27.13 10.86
N LYS A 114 -1.16 25.86 11.03
CA LYS A 114 -2.04 24.68 10.96
C LYS A 114 -3.26 24.80 11.86
N VAL A 115 -3.09 25.14 13.14
CA VAL A 115 -4.21 25.24 14.11
C VAL A 115 -5.29 26.22 13.62
N ALA A 116 -4.89 27.40 13.14
CA ALA A 116 -5.84 28.42 12.68
C ALA A 116 -6.58 27.97 11.41
N VAL A 117 -5.86 27.41 10.44
CA VAL A 117 -6.44 26.96 9.17
C VAL A 117 -7.37 25.77 9.38
N LEU A 118 -6.92 24.74 10.10
CA LEU A 118 -7.72 23.53 10.32
C LEU A 118 -8.95 23.80 11.16
N ARG A 119 -8.91 24.75 12.11
CA ARG A 119 -10.11 25.19 12.84
C ARG A 119 -11.19 25.72 11.90
N TRP A 120 -10.84 26.56 10.92
CA TRP A 120 -11.82 27.05 9.95
C TRP A 120 -12.35 25.95 9.05
N LEU A 121 -11.52 24.98 8.66
CA LEU A 121 -11.96 23.84 7.85
C LEU A 121 -12.83 22.86 8.66
N ASP A 122 -12.57 22.72 9.95
CA ASP A 122 -13.41 21.96 10.89
C ASP A 122 -14.79 22.59 11.04
N GLU A 123 -14.85 23.90 11.25
CA GLU A 123 -16.12 24.65 11.24
C GLU A 123 -16.86 24.51 9.89
N ALA A 124 -16.12 24.54 8.78
CA ALA A 124 -16.70 24.34 7.44
C ALA A 124 -17.35 22.95 7.32
N TRP A 125 -16.68 21.92 7.82
CA TRP A 125 -17.19 20.55 7.83
C TRP A 125 -18.43 20.41 8.73
N MET A 126 -18.38 20.94 9.95
CA MET A 126 -19.50 20.92 10.90
C MET A 126 -20.76 21.59 10.33
N HIS A 127 -20.61 22.71 9.62
CA HIS A 127 -21.73 23.37 8.95
C HIS A 127 -22.19 22.65 7.68
N ALA A 128 -21.32 21.86 7.03
CA ALA A 128 -21.66 21.12 5.83
C ALA A 128 -22.49 19.86 6.11
N CYS A 129 -22.44 19.27 7.30
CA CYS A 129 -23.15 18.01 7.65
C CYS A 129 -24.67 18.02 7.36
N GLY A 130 -25.31 19.19 7.34
CA GLY A 130 -26.73 19.35 6.97
C GLY A 130 -26.97 19.99 5.59
N ALA A 131 -25.92 20.22 4.81
CA ALA A 131 -25.95 20.88 3.50
C ALA A 131 -26.04 19.85 2.36
N PRO A 132 -26.30 20.26 1.11
CA PRO A 132 -26.28 19.37 -0.06
C PRO A 132 -24.93 18.63 -0.20
N GLU A 133 -24.96 17.43 -0.77
CA GLU A 133 -23.78 16.55 -0.91
C GLU A 133 -22.59 17.23 -1.59
N ALA A 134 -22.83 18.09 -2.57
CA ALA A 134 -21.76 18.84 -3.23
C ALA A 134 -21.01 19.79 -2.28
N VAL A 135 -21.71 20.36 -1.29
CA VAL A 135 -21.11 21.21 -0.25
C VAL A 135 -20.33 20.35 0.75
N GLN A 136 -20.89 19.21 1.15
CA GLN A 136 -20.21 18.22 2.01
C GLN A 136 -18.90 17.74 1.36
N SER A 137 -18.98 17.25 0.12
CA SER A 137 -17.81 16.85 -0.67
C SER A 137 -16.80 17.97 -0.79
N SER A 138 -17.26 19.21 -1.03
CA SER A 138 -16.34 20.34 -1.15
C SER A 138 -15.68 20.75 0.16
N ALA A 139 -16.37 20.66 1.30
CA ALA A 139 -15.80 20.98 2.61
C ALA A 139 -14.79 19.89 3.02
N ALA A 140 -15.17 18.62 2.87
CA ALA A 140 -14.28 17.48 3.15
C ALA A 140 -13.04 17.48 2.25
N HIS A 141 -13.18 17.78 0.94
CA HIS A 141 -12.02 17.91 0.05
C HIS A 141 -11.07 19.00 0.53
N ALA A 142 -11.58 20.18 0.90
CA ALA A 142 -10.74 21.25 1.41
C ALA A 142 -10.05 20.84 2.72
N TYR A 143 -10.77 20.25 3.67
CA TYR A 143 -10.17 19.75 4.90
C TYR A 143 -9.03 18.78 4.60
N GLY A 144 -9.32 17.71 3.84
CA GLY A 144 -8.35 16.67 3.52
C GLY A 144 -7.13 17.21 2.78
N LEU A 145 -7.33 18.05 1.76
CA LEU A 145 -6.23 18.64 1.00
C LEU A 145 -5.30 19.48 1.87
N TYR A 146 -5.86 20.32 2.75
CA TYR A 146 -5.04 21.22 3.57
C TYR A 146 -4.43 20.52 4.78
N ALA A 147 -5.09 19.50 5.34
CA ALA A 147 -4.48 18.58 6.30
C ALA A 147 -3.24 17.90 5.68
N ALA A 148 -3.36 17.34 4.47
CA ALA A 148 -2.24 16.74 3.75
C ALA A 148 -1.11 17.75 3.48
N ARG A 149 -1.44 19.00 3.16
CA ARG A 149 -0.47 20.09 2.97
C ARG A 149 0.27 20.52 4.25
N PHE A 150 -0.26 20.23 5.44
CA PHE A 150 0.43 20.39 6.72
C PHE A 150 1.18 19.12 7.15
N GLY A 151 1.11 18.04 6.36
CA GLY A 151 1.73 16.77 6.70
C GLY A 151 0.87 15.87 7.59
N GLU A 152 -0.43 16.12 7.69
CA GLU A 152 -1.39 15.29 8.44
C GLU A 152 -2.06 14.28 7.48
N ASP A 153 -1.26 13.46 6.79
CA ASP A 153 -1.71 12.60 5.70
C ASP A 153 -2.75 11.56 6.17
N GLN A 154 -2.61 10.99 7.37
CA GLN A 154 -3.59 10.03 7.92
C GLN A 154 -4.95 10.67 8.17
N LEU A 155 -4.96 11.90 8.70
CA LEU A 155 -6.19 12.67 8.89
C LEU A 155 -6.81 13.01 7.53
N ALA A 156 -5.98 13.35 6.54
CA ALA A 156 -6.42 13.70 5.20
C ALA A 156 -7.16 12.54 4.51
N VAL A 157 -6.67 11.30 4.64
CA VAL A 157 -7.24 10.12 3.97
C VAL A 157 -8.75 9.99 4.22
N GLY A 158 -9.20 10.06 5.48
CA GLY A 158 -10.61 9.90 5.82
C GLY A 158 -11.51 10.96 5.17
N TYR A 159 -11.09 12.23 5.20
CA TYR A 159 -11.83 13.32 4.56
C TYR A 159 -11.82 13.24 3.03
N LEU A 160 -10.70 12.85 2.44
CA LEU A 160 -10.59 12.71 0.98
C LEU A 160 -11.40 11.51 0.47
N GLU A 161 -11.47 10.41 1.21
CA GLU A 161 -12.33 9.26 0.88
C GLU A 161 -13.80 9.63 0.89
N PHE A 162 -14.24 10.31 1.95
CA PHE A 162 -15.59 10.85 2.03
C PHE A 162 -15.86 11.82 0.88
N ALA A 163 -14.93 12.73 0.58
CA ALA A 163 -15.12 13.69 -0.49
C ALA A 163 -15.25 13.01 -1.86
N ALA A 164 -14.46 11.97 -2.12
CA ALA A 164 -14.44 11.24 -3.39
C ALA A 164 -15.75 10.46 -3.64
N SER A 165 -16.39 9.93 -2.60
CA SER A 165 -17.64 9.16 -2.74
C SER A 165 -18.83 10.02 -3.18
N LEU A 166 -18.78 11.33 -2.89
CA LEU A 166 -19.83 12.31 -3.22
C LEU A 166 -19.43 13.28 -4.35
N ALA A 167 -18.21 13.19 -4.88
CA ALA A 167 -17.71 14.16 -5.85
C ALA A 167 -18.15 13.83 -7.29
N HIS A 168 -18.58 14.86 -8.01
CA HIS A 168 -18.65 14.85 -9.48
C HIS A 168 -17.27 14.52 -10.11
N PRO A 169 -17.23 13.81 -11.27
CA PRO A 169 -16.01 13.32 -11.94
C PRO A 169 -14.79 14.26 -11.93
N VAL A 170 -14.94 15.52 -12.35
CA VAL A 170 -13.81 16.46 -12.42
C VAL A 170 -13.21 16.75 -11.05
N ARG A 171 -14.05 16.96 -10.02
CA ARG A 171 -13.56 17.20 -8.65
C ARG A 171 -12.96 15.93 -8.07
N ARG A 172 -13.59 14.78 -8.35
CA ARG A 172 -13.10 13.47 -7.93
C ARG A 172 -11.66 13.26 -8.39
N ALA A 173 -11.32 13.62 -9.62
CA ALA A 173 -9.94 13.51 -10.10
C ALA A 173 -8.94 14.28 -9.21
N TYR A 174 -9.22 15.53 -8.85
CA TYR A 174 -8.36 16.30 -7.93
C TYR A 174 -8.26 15.66 -6.53
N ILE A 175 -9.36 15.11 -6.03
CA ILE A 175 -9.39 14.42 -4.73
C ILE A 175 -8.52 13.16 -4.78
N GLU A 176 -8.65 12.33 -5.83
CA GLU A 176 -7.87 11.11 -6.00
C GLU A 176 -6.36 11.42 -6.13
N LEU A 177 -5.99 12.51 -6.80
CA LEU A 177 -4.58 12.97 -6.83
C LEU A 177 -4.04 13.32 -5.43
N ALA A 178 -4.85 14.00 -4.61
CA ALA A 178 -4.48 14.28 -3.22
C ALA A 178 -4.40 13.00 -2.38
N ARG A 179 -5.31 12.03 -2.58
CA ARG A 179 -5.28 10.72 -1.92
C ARG A 179 -4.03 9.95 -2.26
N ALA A 180 -3.67 9.90 -3.54
CA ALA A 180 -2.45 9.22 -3.99
C ALA A 180 -1.20 9.84 -3.35
N ALA A 181 -1.15 11.17 -3.24
CA ALA A 181 -0.04 11.86 -2.57
C ALA A 181 0.05 11.47 -1.09
N SER A 182 -1.07 11.48 -0.36
CA SER A 182 -1.08 11.09 1.06
C SER A 182 -0.74 9.62 1.26
N ALA A 183 -1.28 8.71 0.42
CA ALA A 183 -0.91 7.29 0.45
C ALA A 183 0.60 7.09 0.25
N ALA A 184 1.20 7.81 -0.70
CA ALA A 184 2.64 7.74 -0.93
C ALA A 184 3.46 8.25 0.27
N HIS A 185 3.06 9.35 0.90
CA HIS A 185 3.75 9.87 2.10
C HIS A 185 3.60 8.96 3.32
N LEU A 186 2.52 8.18 3.38
CA LEU A 186 2.32 7.15 4.42
C LEU A 186 3.08 5.85 4.13
N GLY A 187 3.75 5.74 2.97
CA GLY A 187 4.50 4.54 2.55
C GLY A 187 3.70 3.53 1.74
N ASN A 188 2.40 3.78 1.47
CA ASN A 188 1.52 2.93 0.68
C ASN A 188 1.69 3.19 -0.83
N VAL A 189 2.89 2.93 -1.34
CA VAL A 189 3.26 3.25 -2.74
C VAL A 189 2.37 2.53 -3.76
N GLN A 190 2.05 1.25 -3.52
CA GLN A 190 1.21 0.45 -4.42
C GLN A 190 -0.22 1.00 -4.49
N GLU A 191 -0.77 1.41 -3.35
CA GLU A 191 -2.08 2.05 -3.29
C GLU A 191 -2.07 3.38 -4.05
N ALA A 192 -1.05 4.21 -3.82
CA ALA A 192 -0.89 5.48 -4.52
C ALA A 192 -0.85 5.29 -6.03
N GLN A 193 -0.08 4.31 -6.52
CA GLN A 193 0.02 4.00 -7.94
C GLN A 193 -1.33 3.51 -8.51
N ALA A 194 -2.01 2.59 -7.82
CA ALA A 194 -3.33 2.12 -8.22
C ALA A 194 -4.40 3.23 -8.23
N ILE A 195 -4.29 4.25 -7.38
CA ILE A 195 -5.14 5.45 -7.46
C ILE A 195 -4.82 6.24 -8.72
N LEU A 196 -3.55 6.56 -8.98
CA LEU A 196 -3.14 7.36 -10.14
C LEU A 196 -3.51 6.71 -11.48
N GLU A 197 -3.39 5.39 -11.60
CA GLU A 197 -3.77 4.64 -12.81
C GLU A 197 -5.26 4.71 -13.14
N ARG A 198 -6.10 4.95 -12.13
CA ARG A 198 -7.56 5.08 -12.30
C ARG A 198 -8.02 6.51 -12.59
N VAL A 199 -7.15 7.50 -12.44
CA VAL A 199 -7.50 8.90 -12.72
C VAL A 199 -7.53 9.11 -14.23
N ASP A 200 -8.75 9.16 -14.78
CA ASP A 200 -8.95 9.46 -16.20
C ASP A 200 -8.61 10.92 -16.51
N CYS A 201 -7.76 11.11 -17.51
CA CYS A 201 -7.34 12.40 -18.05
C CYS A 201 -7.72 12.57 -19.53
N GLY A 202 -8.73 11.84 -20.02
CA GLY A 202 -9.19 11.89 -21.41
C GLY A 202 -9.50 13.31 -21.91
N ASP A 203 -9.73 13.45 -23.22
CA ASP A 203 -9.81 14.75 -23.93
C ASP A 203 -10.88 15.72 -23.40
N THR A 204 -11.83 15.25 -22.59
CA THR A 204 -12.88 16.05 -21.93
C THR A 204 -12.46 16.62 -20.57
N VAL A 205 -11.24 16.36 -20.10
CA VAL A 205 -10.79 16.70 -18.75
C VAL A 205 -10.03 18.04 -18.73
N HIS A 206 -10.26 18.82 -17.67
CA HIS A 206 -9.71 20.16 -17.49
C HIS A 206 -8.18 20.22 -17.76
N PRO A 207 -7.67 21.09 -18.66
CA PRO A 207 -6.26 21.08 -19.12
C PRO A 207 -5.20 21.12 -18.02
N ALA A 208 -5.53 21.68 -16.85
CA ALA A 208 -4.63 21.71 -15.70
C ALA A 208 -4.43 20.36 -14.99
N LEU A 209 -5.29 19.37 -15.20
CA LEU A 209 -5.22 18.09 -14.49
C LEU A 209 -4.02 17.25 -14.96
N GLY A 210 -3.73 17.25 -16.27
CA GLY A 210 -2.65 16.42 -16.82
C GLY A 210 -1.26 16.77 -16.23
N GLY A 211 -0.97 18.05 -16.02
CA GLY A 211 0.26 18.48 -15.36
C GLY A 211 0.32 18.07 -13.88
N LEU A 212 -0.82 18.11 -13.18
CA LEU A 212 -0.91 17.73 -11.78
C LEU A 212 -0.79 16.20 -11.59
N LEU A 213 -1.44 15.41 -12.46
CA LEU A 213 -1.28 13.96 -12.48
C LEU A 213 0.18 13.58 -12.68
N ALA A 214 0.84 14.13 -13.71
CA ALA A 214 2.25 13.87 -13.98
C ALA A 214 3.16 14.27 -12.80
N TYR A 215 2.83 15.36 -12.10
CA TYR A 215 3.55 15.75 -10.89
C TYR A 215 3.42 14.70 -9.78
N HIS A 216 2.21 14.21 -9.51
CA HIS A 216 1.99 13.17 -8.48
C HIS A 216 2.60 11.82 -8.87
N GLN A 217 2.57 11.44 -10.15
CA GLN A 217 3.30 10.28 -10.66
C GLN A 217 4.80 10.42 -10.37
N GLY A 218 5.39 11.58 -10.65
CA GLY A 218 6.80 11.84 -10.34
C GLY A 218 7.12 11.71 -8.85
N GLN A 219 6.23 12.19 -7.97
CA GLN A 219 6.38 12.04 -6.52
C GLN A 219 6.31 10.57 -6.07
N VAL A 220 5.35 9.79 -6.58
CA VAL A 220 5.19 8.36 -6.27
C VAL A 220 6.42 7.57 -6.74
N HIS A 221 6.83 7.73 -8.00
CA HIS A 221 8.02 7.07 -8.54
C HIS A 221 9.28 7.43 -7.75
N ARG A 222 9.44 8.69 -7.32
CA ARG A 222 10.57 9.11 -6.49
C ARG A 222 10.57 8.41 -5.14
N ILE A 223 9.40 8.30 -4.48
CA ILE A 223 9.26 7.59 -3.20
C ILE A 223 9.50 6.08 -3.37
N ALA A 224 9.10 5.51 -4.50
CA ALA A 224 9.36 4.12 -4.88
C ALA A 224 10.84 3.83 -5.19
N GLY A 225 11.66 4.87 -5.42
CA GLY A 225 13.06 4.73 -5.85
C GLY A 225 13.25 4.60 -7.36
N GLU A 226 12.20 4.78 -8.16
CA GLU A 226 12.17 4.65 -9.61
C GLU A 226 12.61 5.95 -10.30
N MET A 227 13.90 6.28 -10.17
CA MET A 227 14.44 7.61 -10.53
C MET A 227 14.20 8.03 -12.00
N ASN A 228 14.30 7.09 -12.94
CA ASN A 228 14.07 7.37 -14.36
C ASN A 228 12.59 7.74 -14.63
N ALA A 229 11.67 6.91 -14.14
CA ALA A 229 10.23 7.15 -14.26
C ALA A 229 9.83 8.47 -13.57
N ALA A 230 10.43 8.77 -12.42
CA ALA A 230 10.23 10.04 -11.72
C ALA A 230 10.67 11.24 -12.58
N GLY A 231 11.85 11.14 -13.22
CA GLY A 231 12.39 12.19 -14.10
C GLY A 231 11.52 12.46 -15.32
N GLU A 232 11.05 11.40 -15.98
CA GLU A 232 10.12 11.49 -17.11
C GLU A 232 8.80 12.15 -16.70
N ALA A 233 8.23 11.72 -15.57
CA ALA A 233 6.98 12.25 -15.05
C ALA A 233 7.09 13.74 -14.66
N PHE A 234 8.16 14.16 -13.96
CA PHE A 234 8.36 15.58 -13.65
C PHE A 234 8.58 16.44 -14.90
N THR A 235 9.32 15.94 -15.88
CA THR A 235 9.53 16.65 -17.15
C THR A 235 8.20 16.83 -17.90
N ARG A 236 7.37 15.79 -17.94
CA ARG A 236 6.00 15.86 -18.47
C ARG A 236 5.16 16.87 -17.69
N ALA A 237 5.23 16.88 -16.37
CA ALA A 237 4.51 17.82 -15.52
C ALA A 237 4.88 19.27 -15.80
N ILE A 238 6.18 19.57 -15.97
CA ILE A 238 6.69 20.91 -16.33
C ILE A 238 6.12 21.35 -17.68
N ARG A 239 6.21 20.49 -18.71
CA ARG A 239 5.71 20.79 -20.05
C ARG A 239 4.21 21.11 -20.04
N LEU A 240 3.40 20.21 -19.49
CA LEU A 240 1.93 20.38 -19.44
C LEU A 240 1.53 21.58 -18.59
N SER A 241 2.24 21.86 -17.49
CA SER A 241 1.96 23.02 -16.64
C SER A 241 2.28 24.34 -17.33
N ARG A 242 3.30 24.40 -18.19
CA ARG A 242 3.59 25.58 -19.02
C ARG A 242 2.49 25.81 -20.05
N GLU A 243 2.10 24.77 -20.77
CA GLU A 243 1.02 24.81 -21.76
C GLU A 243 -0.30 25.29 -21.10
N ALA A 244 -0.58 24.84 -19.87
CA ALA A 244 -1.76 25.23 -19.11
C ALA A 244 -1.61 26.52 -18.26
N LEU A 245 -0.47 27.22 -18.34
CA LEU A 245 -0.14 28.42 -17.55
C LEU A 245 -0.34 28.23 -16.02
N ARG A 246 0.14 27.11 -15.49
CA ARG A 246 0.08 26.73 -14.06
C ARG A 246 1.47 26.80 -13.41
N PRO A 247 1.93 28.00 -13.01
CA PRO A 247 3.29 28.19 -12.50
C PRO A 247 3.57 27.46 -11.18
N ASN A 248 2.54 27.21 -10.35
CA ASN A 248 2.71 26.49 -9.08
C ASN A 248 3.04 25.01 -9.28
N THR A 249 2.30 24.31 -10.15
CA THR A 249 2.63 22.91 -10.51
C THR A 249 3.98 22.82 -11.21
N GLU A 250 4.30 23.78 -12.09
CA GLU A 250 5.62 23.86 -12.72
C GLU A 250 6.74 24.02 -11.67
N PHE A 251 6.54 24.89 -10.69
CA PHE A 251 7.50 25.13 -9.61
C PHE A 251 7.78 23.85 -8.82
N HIS A 252 6.74 23.18 -8.33
CA HIS A 252 6.92 21.95 -7.55
C HIS A 252 7.52 20.79 -8.38
N ALA A 253 7.15 20.64 -9.66
CA ALA A 253 7.78 19.67 -10.54
C ALA A 253 9.27 19.99 -10.80
N THR A 254 9.61 21.27 -10.94
CA THR A 254 11.00 21.74 -11.08
C THR A 254 11.83 21.42 -9.82
N LEU A 255 11.24 21.58 -8.63
CA LEU A 255 11.86 21.15 -7.38
C LEU A 255 12.06 19.63 -7.30
N GLY A 256 11.14 18.84 -7.88
CA GLY A 256 11.30 17.40 -8.05
C GLY A 256 12.51 17.04 -8.91
N VAL A 257 12.67 17.71 -10.06
CA VAL A 257 13.88 17.56 -10.92
C VAL A 257 15.15 17.95 -10.16
N LEU A 258 15.12 19.03 -9.37
CA LEU A 258 16.28 19.41 -8.55
C LEU A 258 16.64 18.36 -7.51
N ALA A 259 15.64 17.71 -6.88
CA ALA A 259 15.87 16.61 -5.96
C ALA A 259 16.51 15.39 -6.67
N LEU A 260 16.04 15.03 -7.87
CA LEU A 260 16.64 13.96 -8.67
C LEU A 260 18.08 14.29 -9.08
N ALA A 261 18.34 15.52 -9.55
CA ALA A 261 19.68 15.98 -9.87
C ALA A 261 20.62 15.94 -8.66
N THR A 262 20.10 16.21 -7.46
CA THR A 262 20.86 16.09 -6.20
C THR A 262 21.23 14.62 -5.92
N ALA A 263 20.29 13.68 -6.11
CA ALA A 263 20.56 12.25 -5.94
C ALA A 263 21.61 11.74 -6.95
N THR A 264 21.50 12.14 -8.22
CA THR A 264 22.35 11.65 -9.32
C THR A 264 23.63 12.45 -9.51
N GLN A 265 23.82 13.54 -8.76
CA GLN A 265 24.92 14.50 -8.93
C GLN A 265 24.98 15.15 -10.33
N ASP A 266 23.84 15.26 -11.02
CA ASP A 266 23.76 15.92 -12.32
C ASP A 266 23.81 17.46 -12.19
N ARG A 267 25.01 18.02 -12.38
CA ARG A 267 25.26 19.46 -12.31
C ARG A 267 24.53 20.29 -13.35
N ALA A 268 24.31 19.77 -14.54
CA ALA A 268 23.65 20.52 -15.61
C ALA A 268 22.16 20.64 -15.32
N ALA A 269 21.51 19.51 -15.02
CA ALA A 269 20.11 19.46 -14.64
C ALA A 269 19.84 20.27 -13.37
N GLY A 270 20.69 20.13 -12.35
CA GLY A 270 20.57 20.86 -11.08
C GLY A 270 20.61 22.38 -11.25
N ARG A 271 21.58 22.90 -12.02
CA ARG A 271 21.66 24.36 -12.30
C ARG A 271 20.47 24.88 -13.08
N ALA A 272 20.02 24.15 -14.11
CA ALA A 272 18.87 24.53 -14.92
C ALA A 272 17.57 24.55 -14.11
N ALA A 273 17.33 23.51 -13.31
CA ALA A 273 16.17 23.42 -12.43
C ALA A 273 16.18 24.55 -11.39
N LEU A 274 17.32 24.83 -10.76
CA LEU A 274 17.44 25.88 -9.76
C LEU A 274 17.17 27.27 -10.34
N ALA A 275 17.74 27.60 -11.49
CA ALA A 275 17.50 28.87 -12.17
C ALA A 275 16.01 29.06 -12.47
N ARG A 276 15.33 27.98 -12.93
CA ARG A 276 13.90 28.04 -13.19
C ARG A 276 13.08 28.17 -11.91
N ALA A 277 13.36 27.40 -10.87
CA ALA A 277 12.63 27.44 -9.61
C ALA A 277 12.67 28.84 -8.95
N ARG A 278 13.85 29.50 -8.95
CA ARG A 278 13.99 30.89 -8.48
C ARG A 278 13.10 31.88 -9.23
N SER A 279 12.94 31.70 -10.55
CA SER A 279 12.07 32.57 -11.35
C SER A 279 10.58 32.35 -11.10
N LEU A 280 10.20 31.23 -10.47
CA LEU A 280 8.80 30.82 -10.25
C LEU A 280 8.31 31.02 -8.81
N ALA A 281 9.20 31.08 -7.82
CA ALA A 281 8.80 31.31 -6.43
C ALA A 281 8.09 32.67 -6.29
N ARG A 282 6.92 32.69 -5.63
CA ARG A 282 6.11 33.91 -5.44
C ARG A 282 5.70 34.14 -3.99
N THR A 283 5.53 33.08 -3.23
CA THR A 283 5.07 33.16 -1.84
C THR A 283 6.20 32.86 -0.84
N PRO A 284 6.08 33.26 0.43
CA PRO A 284 7.01 32.85 1.48
C PRO A 284 7.15 31.33 1.59
N ARG A 285 6.06 30.58 1.34
CA ARG A 285 6.05 29.12 1.29
C ARG A 285 6.89 28.59 0.14
N ASP A 286 6.73 29.15 -1.07
CA ASP A 286 7.56 28.76 -2.21
C ASP A 286 9.04 29.01 -1.91
N GLN A 287 9.35 30.13 -1.26
CA GLN A 287 10.72 30.45 -0.85
C GLN A 287 11.27 29.42 0.15
N ALA A 288 10.45 28.92 1.09
CA ALA A 288 10.87 27.87 2.03
C ALA A 288 11.15 26.54 1.32
N PHE A 289 10.29 26.11 0.39
CA PHE A 289 10.53 24.91 -0.44
C PHE A 289 11.76 25.05 -1.34
N LEU A 290 11.97 26.23 -1.92
CA LEU A 290 13.17 26.55 -2.68
C LEU A 290 14.39 26.49 -1.78
N ASN A 291 14.34 27.07 -0.58
CA ASN A 291 15.43 27.05 0.38
C ASN A 291 15.81 25.62 0.78
N LEU A 292 14.83 24.75 1.02
CA LEU A 292 15.03 23.32 1.27
C LEU A 292 15.81 22.65 0.13
N ARG A 293 15.31 22.73 -1.11
CA ARG A 293 15.90 22.01 -2.23
C ARG A 293 17.20 22.63 -2.72
N GLU A 294 17.32 23.95 -2.68
CA GLU A 294 18.57 24.65 -3.00
C GLU A 294 19.65 24.36 -1.95
N GLY A 295 19.29 24.33 -0.67
CA GLY A 295 20.20 23.95 0.41
C GLY A 295 20.68 22.51 0.26
N SER A 296 19.77 21.57 0.02
CA SER A 296 20.10 20.16 -0.27
C SER A 296 21.07 20.02 -1.46
N TRP A 297 20.79 20.72 -2.56
CA TRP A 297 21.66 20.76 -3.73
C TRP A 297 23.06 21.30 -3.37
N GLN A 298 23.15 22.43 -2.68
CA GLN A 298 24.42 23.03 -2.26
C GLN A 298 25.23 22.15 -1.31
N THR A 299 24.59 21.50 -0.34
CA THR A 299 25.23 20.51 0.53
C THR A 299 25.89 19.41 -0.30
N SER A 300 25.21 18.94 -1.35
CA SER A 300 25.76 17.94 -2.26
C SER A 300 26.95 18.45 -3.08
N GLN A 301 27.00 19.75 -3.36
CA GLN A 301 28.09 20.40 -4.08
C GLN A 301 29.23 20.90 -3.16
N GLY A 302 29.11 20.73 -1.84
CA GLY A 302 30.10 21.21 -0.87
C GLY A 302 30.09 22.73 -0.65
N ASP A 303 28.96 23.40 -0.89
CA ASP A 303 28.80 24.84 -0.67
C ASP A 303 28.26 25.11 0.75
N PRO A 304 29.05 25.75 1.65
CA PRO A 304 28.66 26.00 3.04
C PRO A 304 27.52 27.00 3.19
N ALA A 305 27.13 27.72 2.13
CA ALA A 305 25.92 28.56 2.14
C ALA A 305 24.62 27.74 2.33
N ALA A 306 24.68 26.40 2.24
CA ALA A 306 23.56 25.51 2.46
C ALA A 306 22.99 25.61 3.88
N THR A 307 23.84 25.61 4.91
CA THR A 307 23.44 25.54 6.33
C THR A 307 22.49 26.68 6.74
N PRO A 308 22.84 27.97 6.57
CA PRO A 308 21.93 29.06 6.94
C PRO A 308 20.62 29.03 6.14
N ARG A 309 20.64 28.55 4.89
CA ARG A 309 19.44 28.45 4.06
C ARG A 309 18.50 27.35 4.53
N LEU A 310 19.04 26.17 4.84
CA LEU A 310 18.28 25.05 5.41
C LEU A 310 17.72 25.40 6.78
N HIS A 311 18.48 26.11 7.60
CA HIS A 311 18.02 26.62 8.89
C HIS A 311 16.83 27.58 8.73
N GLN A 312 16.89 28.52 7.77
CA GLN A 312 15.78 29.42 7.48
C GLN A 312 14.52 28.67 7.02
N ALA A 313 14.67 27.63 6.18
CA ALA A 313 13.55 26.79 5.78
C ALA A 313 12.95 26.01 6.96
N LEU A 314 13.80 25.48 7.85
CA LEU A 314 13.36 24.71 9.01
C LEU A 314 12.52 25.57 9.96
N LEU A 315 12.99 26.78 10.29
CA LEU A 315 12.23 27.73 11.11
C LEU A 315 10.87 28.05 10.50
N PHE A 316 10.81 28.30 9.19
CA PHE A 316 9.55 28.57 8.51
C PHE A 316 8.54 27.42 8.64
N PHE A 317 8.99 26.18 8.45
CA PHE A 317 8.11 25.01 8.53
C PHE A 317 7.70 24.68 9.96
N GLN A 318 8.59 24.89 10.95
CA GLN A 318 8.29 24.70 12.37
C GLN A 318 7.26 25.72 12.88
N ASP A 319 7.48 27.02 12.61
CA ASP A 319 6.61 28.12 13.05
C ASP A 319 5.17 27.97 12.53
N ARG A 320 4.99 27.28 11.41
CA ARG A 320 3.69 27.05 10.75
C ARG A 320 3.18 25.62 10.88
N GLU A 321 3.87 24.78 11.64
CA GLU A 321 3.49 23.40 11.93
C GLU A 321 3.38 22.51 10.67
N HIS A 322 4.20 22.76 9.66
CA HIS A 322 4.39 21.86 8.52
C HIS A 322 5.31 20.69 8.91
N GLY A 323 4.76 19.75 9.69
CA GLY A 323 5.55 18.71 10.36
C GLY A 323 6.37 17.84 9.40
N ARG A 324 5.79 17.47 8.25
CA ARG A 324 6.48 16.66 7.23
C ARG A 324 7.67 17.39 6.62
N GLU A 325 7.46 18.62 6.16
CA GLU A 325 8.51 19.44 5.56
C GLU A 325 9.58 19.87 6.58
N ALA A 326 9.20 20.08 7.84
CA ALA A 326 10.15 20.32 8.93
C ALA A 326 11.07 19.11 9.15
N VAL A 327 10.51 17.89 9.17
CA VAL A 327 11.30 16.64 9.25
C VAL A 327 12.26 16.53 8.07
N TRP A 328 11.77 16.69 6.84
CA TRP A 328 12.62 16.64 5.65
C TRP A 328 13.75 17.67 5.74
N THR A 329 13.44 18.91 6.08
CA THR A 329 14.43 19.99 6.17
C THR A 329 15.45 19.76 7.27
N GLY A 330 15.03 19.22 8.43
CA GLY A 330 15.94 18.88 9.51
C GLY A 330 16.95 17.79 9.12
N LEU A 331 16.53 16.77 8.35
CA LEU A 331 17.46 15.76 7.82
C LEU A 331 18.52 16.40 6.91
N HIS A 332 18.10 17.27 5.99
CA HIS A 332 19.04 17.97 5.09
C HIS A 332 19.95 18.94 5.85
N LEU A 333 19.46 19.61 6.89
CA LEU A 333 20.25 20.49 7.75
C LEU A 333 21.32 19.68 8.50
N ALA A 334 20.96 18.53 9.08
CA ALA A 334 21.91 17.65 9.75
C ALA A 334 22.98 17.12 8.79
N GLU A 335 22.61 16.75 7.56
CA GLU A 335 23.57 16.36 6.50
C GLU A 335 24.56 17.51 6.22
N ALA A 336 24.07 18.75 6.09
CA ALA A 336 24.93 19.91 5.89
C ALA A 336 25.88 20.15 7.07
N GLN A 337 25.35 20.14 8.29
CA GLN A 337 26.12 20.33 9.52
C GLN A 337 27.24 19.31 9.66
N TRP A 338 26.97 18.03 9.39
CA TRP A 338 28.04 17.01 9.39
C TRP A 338 29.10 17.27 8.33
N ARG A 339 28.69 17.57 7.09
CA ARG A 339 29.64 17.82 5.99
C ARG A 339 30.52 19.04 6.23
N PHE A 340 30.02 20.05 6.93
CA PHE A 340 30.72 21.31 7.18
C PHE A 340 31.33 21.39 8.58
N GLY A 341 31.47 20.27 9.29
CA GLY A 341 32.27 20.18 10.52
C GLY A 341 31.56 20.60 11.80
N GLU A 342 30.24 20.50 11.86
CA GLU A 342 29.40 20.85 13.01
C GLU A 342 28.66 19.61 13.59
N PRO A 343 29.35 18.53 14.00
CA PRO A 343 28.72 17.27 14.38
C PRO A 343 27.80 17.37 15.61
N GLY A 344 28.12 18.24 16.58
CA GLY A 344 27.26 18.45 17.75
C GLY A 344 25.93 19.13 17.39
N ALA A 345 25.95 20.07 16.44
CA ALA A 345 24.74 20.69 15.91
C ALA A 345 23.94 19.68 15.08
N ALA A 346 24.61 18.85 14.28
CA ALA A 346 23.97 17.79 13.50
C ALA A 346 23.22 16.78 14.40
N GLN A 347 23.84 16.33 15.49
CA GLN A 347 23.20 15.43 16.46
C GLN A 347 21.97 16.07 17.11
N SER A 348 22.09 17.32 17.54
CA SER A 348 20.97 18.09 18.10
C SER A 348 19.81 18.23 17.11
N THR A 349 20.13 18.51 15.84
CA THR A 349 19.12 18.56 14.76
C THR A 349 18.45 17.20 14.55
N VAL A 350 19.21 16.09 14.50
CA VAL A 350 18.65 14.74 14.35
C VAL A 350 17.73 14.35 15.50
N GLN A 351 18.13 14.67 16.73
CA GLN A 351 17.27 14.46 17.91
C GLN A 351 15.95 15.23 17.78
N GLY A 352 16.01 16.52 17.39
CA GLY A 352 14.80 17.32 17.16
C GLY A 352 13.90 16.78 16.04
N VAL A 353 14.49 16.18 14.99
CA VAL A 353 13.72 15.48 13.94
C VAL A 353 13.04 14.22 14.50
N ALA A 354 13.74 13.43 15.31
CA ALA A 354 13.18 12.26 15.98
C ALA A 354 12.01 12.62 16.89
N ASP A 355 12.13 13.69 17.69
CA ASP A 355 11.05 14.20 18.54
C ASP A 355 9.83 14.67 17.71
N THR A 356 10.11 15.36 16.60
CA THR A 356 9.06 15.79 15.68
C THR A 356 8.31 14.59 15.10
N LEU A 357 9.00 13.50 14.74
CA LEU A 357 8.37 12.27 14.27
C LEU A 357 7.60 11.54 15.37
N ALA A 358 8.18 11.40 16.56
CA ALA A 358 7.56 10.70 17.69
C ALA A 358 6.26 11.38 18.15
N SER A 359 6.16 12.70 17.99
CA SER A 359 4.93 13.46 18.29
C SER A 359 3.82 13.30 17.24
N ARG A 360 4.08 12.67 16.10
CA ARG A 360 3.09 12.47 15.05
C ARG A 360 2.20 11.27 15.35
N THR A 361 0.95 11.39 14.96
CA THR A 361 -0.06 10.33 15.08
C THR A 361 0.05 9.28 13.97
N ALA A 362 0.83 9.56 12.92
CA ALA A 362 0.92 8.75 11.73
C ALA A 362 2.36 8.62 11.22
N PRO A 363 2.71 7.47 10.62
CA PRO A 363 4.02 7.26 10.04
C PRO A 363 4.28 8.24 8.90
N LEU A 364 5.55 8.49 8.62
CA LEU A 364 6.01 9.26 7.47
C LEU A 364 7.09 8.45 6.77
N ASP A 365 6.94 8.22 5.46
CA ASP A 365 7.99 7.57 4.67
C ASP A 365 9.15 8.55 4.44
N LEU A 366 10.33 8.17 4.93
CA LEU A 366 11.56 8.95 4.82
C LEU A 366 12.51 8.44 3.73
N ARG A 367 12.22 7.32 3.06
CA ARG A 367 13.16 6.65 2.14
C ARG A 367 13.71 7.60 1.07
N ALA A 368 12.82 8.40 0.48
CA ALA A 368 13.18 9.33 -0.58
C ALA A 368 14.14 10.45 -0.12
N GLU A 369 14.02 10.90 1.14
CA GLU A 369 14.90 11.94 1.69
C GLU A 369 16.18 11.34 2.27
N MET A 370 16.11 10.14 2.87
CA MET A 370 17.28 9.41 3.37
C MET A 370 18.30 9.12 2.26
N HIS A 371 17.84 8.89 1.03
CA HIS A 371 18.72 8.73 -0.13
C HIS A 371 19.56 9.99 -0.44
N LEU A 372 19.04 11.16 -0.07
CA LEU A 372 19.72 12.45 -0.27
C LEU A 372 20.58 12.86 0.94
N THR A 373 20.47 12.15 2.07
CA THR A 373 21.21 12.43 3.31
C THR A 373 22.05 11.22 3.76
N PRO A 374 23.04 10.79 2.96
CA PRO A 374 23.79 9.56 3.21
C PRO A 374 24.65 9.61 4.49
N THR A 375 25.12 10.79 4.90
CA THR A 375 25.89 10.94 6.14
C THR A 375 24.99 10.75 7.36
N VAL A 376 23.77 11.34 7.30
CA VAL A 376 22.74 11.12 8.32
C VAL A 376 22.39 9.64 8.43
N PHE A 377 22.12 8.98 7.29
CA PHE A 377 21.77 7.56 7.28
C PHE A 377 22.89 6.69 7.84
N THR A 378 24.14 6.97 7.48
CA THR A 378 25.32 6.25 8.00
C THR A 378 25.44 6.42 9.52
N TYR A 379 25.27 7.63 10.03
CA TYR A 379 25.28 7.89 11.47
C TYR A 379 24.19 7.07 12.20
N LEU A 380 22.95 7.09 11.70
CA LEU A 380 21.85 6.33 12.30
C LEU A 380 22.11 4.81 12.30
N GLN A 381 22.77 4.29 11.27
CA GLN A 381 23.16 2.86 11.19
C GLN A 381 24.27 2.48 12.18
N GLN A 382 25.05 3.45 12.68
CA GLN A 382 26.10 3.22 13.68
C GLN A 382 25.57 3.28 15.12
N LEU A 383 24.39 3.87 15.33
CA LEU A 383 23.73 3.86 16.64
C LEU A 383 23.27 2.44 17.01
N ALA A 384 23.17 2.15 18.31
CA ALA A 384 22.60 0.91 18.81
C ALA A 384 21.15 0.72 18.31
N GLU A 385 20.69 -0.53 18.15
CA GLU A 385 19.35 -0.84 17.64
C GLU A 385 18.22 -0.26 18.50
N ASP A 386 18.47 -0.11 19.80
CA ASP A 386 17.56 0.48 20.79
C ASP A 386 17.72 1.99 20.96
N ALA A 387 18.65 2.63 20.23
CA ALA A 387 18.82 4.07 20.26
C ALA A 387 17.55 4.77 19.73
N TYR A 388 17.07 5.74 20.49
CA TYR A 388 15.82 6.45 20.22
C TYR A 388 15.76 7.04 18.80
N GLU A 389 16.80 7.74 18.37
CA GLU A 389 16.88 8.36 17.05
C GLU A 389 16.82 7.30 15.94
N ARG A 390 17.48 6.15 16.13
CA ARG A 390 17.46 5.05 15.17
C ARG A 390 16.06 4.44 15.07
N GLN A 391 15.39 4.19 16.19
CA GLN A 391 14.03 3.64 16.22
C GLN A 391 13.00 4.57 15.54
N GLN A 392 13.16 5.88 15.66
CA GLN A 392 12.23 6.85 15.07
C GLN A 392 12.53 7.14 13.59
N LEU A 393 13.81 7.23 13.20
CA LEU A 393 14.22 7.79 11.91
C LEU A 393 14.62 6.76 10.88
N VAL A 394 15.17 5.63 11.29
CA VAL A 394 15.47 4.56 10.34
C VAL A 394 14.15 3.86 10.09
N PRO A 395 13.58 3.94 8.87
CA PRO A 395 12.41 3.14 8.57
C PRO A 395 12.80 1.70 8.84
N THR A 396 12.12 1.09 9.83
CA THR A 396 12.01 -0.35 9.91
C THR A 396 11.25 -0.75 8.66
N VAL A 397 11.96 -0.85 7.53
CA VAL A 397 11.51 -1.66 6.42
C VAL A 397 11.15 -2.98 7.08
N PRO A 398 9.89 -3.44 7.04
CA PRO A 398 9.64 -4.84 7.32
C PRO A 398 10.43 -5.58 6.25
N THR A 399 11.66 -5.99 6.58
CA THR A 399 12.58 -6.65 5.65
C THR A 399 11.98 -7.99 5.19
N SER A 400 10.92 -8.45 5.87
CA SER A 400 10.01 -9.47 5.39
C SER A 400 8.57 -8.96 5.50
N LEU A 401 7.81 -9.10 4.40
CA LEU A 401 6.36 -9.21 4.50
C LEU A 401 6.08 -10.32 5.52
N PRO A 402 5.04 -10.18 6.38
CA PRO A 402 4.65 -11.23 7.29
C PRO A 402 4.60 -12.58 6.57
N HIS A 403 5.27 -13.58 7.10
CA HIS A 403 5.32 -14.92 6.50
C HIS A 403 4.16 -15.74 7.04
N VAL A 404 3.22 -16.08 6.16
CA VAL A 404 2.11 -16.99 6.42
C VAL A 404 2.42 -18.36 5.85
N ASN A 405 2.49 -19.36 6.72
CA ASN A 405 2.65 -20.77 6.36
C ASN A 405 1.30 -21.47 6.46
N LEU A 406 0.86 -22.08 5.37
CA LEU A 406 -0.21 -23.08 5.40
C LEU A 406 0.45 -24.46 5.53
N LEU A 407 0.20 -25.13 6.65
CA LEU A 407 0.68 -26.48 6.92
C LEU A 407 -0.49 -27.45 6.83
N THR A 408 -0.31 -28.47 5.99
CA THR A 408 -1.30 -29.49 5.68
C THR A 408 -0.71 -30.90 5.66
N LEU A 409 0.61 -31.06 5.74
CA LEU A 409 1.31 -32.34 5.83
C LEU A 409 1.66 -32.64 7.29
N GLY A 410 1.08 -33.72 7.83
CA GLY A 410 1.23 -34.12 9.23
C GLY A 410 0.33 -33.35 10.19
N THR A 411 0.44 -32.01 10.20
CA THR A 411 -0.42 -31.12 10.99
C THR A 411 -1.25 -30.20 10.09
N ALA A 412 -2.47 -29.89 10.52
CA ALA A 412 -3.35 -28.94 9.85
C ALA A 412 -3.36 -27.62 10.63
N GLU A 413 -2.51 -26.66 10.22
CA GLU A 413 -2.43 -25.36 10.89
C GLU A 413 -2.04 -24.23 9.93
N VAL A 414 -2.37 -23.00 10.31
CA VAL A 414 -1.81 -21.79 9.68
C VAL A 414 -0.88 -21.14 10.69
N GLN A 415 0.33 -20.80 10.27
CA GLN A 415 1.27 -20.05 11.09
C GLN A 415 1.51 -18.66 10.52
N VAL A 416 1.61 -17.65 11.37
CA VAL A 416 2.06 -16.29 11.03
C VAL A 416 3.37 -16.06 11.76
N GLU A 417 4.46 -15.78 11.04
CA GLU A 417 5.80 -15.65 11.61
C GLU A 417 6.20 -16.86 12.48
N GLY A 418 5.87 -18.06 11.98
CA GLY A 418 6.13 -19.34 12.68
C GLY A 418 5.23 -19.61 13.89
N ARG A 419 4.26 -18.74 14.21
CA ARG A 419 3.31 -18.94 15.32
C ARG A 419 1.96 -19.43 14.82
N GLY A 420 1.49 -20.56 15.35
CA GLY A 420 0.18 -21.13 15.00
C GLY A 420 -0.98 -20.20 15.33
N VAL A 421 -1.89 -20.02 14.38
CA VAL A 421 -3.13 -19.26 14.49
C VAL A 421 -4.24 -20.20 14.94
N ARG A 422 -4.94 -19.83 16.01
CA ARG A 422 -6.11 -20.58 16.49
C ARG A 422 -7.36 -20.07 15.80
N PHE A 423 -7.96 -20.88 14.96
CA PHE A 423 -9.26 -20.62 14.36
C PHE A 423 -10.39 -21.10 15.27
N ARG A 424 -11.55 -20.45 15.15
CA ARG A 424 -12.78 -20.88 15.85
C ARG A 424 -13.39 -22.11 15.21
N LEU A 425 -13.18 -22.28 13.91
CA LEU A 425 -13.78 -23.31 13.10
C LEU A 425 -12.73 -24.35 12.71
N ALA A 426 -13.00 -25.62 13.01
CA ALA A 426 -12.05 -26.72 12.84
C ALA A 426 -11.61 -26.92 11.37
N ARG A 427 -12.54 -26.77 10.42
CA ARG A 427 -12.29 -26.97 8.98
C ARG A 427 -11.69 -25.75 8.24
N THR A 428 -11.23 -24.71 8.95
CA THR A 428 -10.68 -23.51 8.29
C THR A 428 -9.46 -23.84 7.41
N VAL A 429 -8.51 -24.63 7.91
CA VAL A 429 -7.29 -25.01 7.18
C VAL A 429 -7.63 -25.79 5.91
N GLU A 430 -8.57 -26.73 6.01
CA GLU A 430 -9.08 -27.53 4.88
C GLU A 430 -9.69 -26.65 3.78
N VAL A 431 -10.52 -25.67 4.14
CA VAL A 431 -11.10 -24.71 3.18
C VAL A 431 -10.01 -23.88 2.49
N LEU A 432 -9.01 -23.40 3.22
CA LEU A 432 -7.91 -22.63 2.62
C LEU A 432 -7.08 -23.49 1.65
N ALA A 433 -6.76 -24.73 2.04
CA ALA A 433 -6.05 -25.68 1.19
C ALA A 433 -6.84 -26.00 -0.09
N TYR A 434 -8.14 -26.22 0.02
CA TYR A 434 -9.03 -26.46 -1.12
C TYR A 434 -9.03 -25.29 -2.11
N LEU A 435 -9.24 -24.06 -1.61
CA LEU A 435 -9.24 -22.86 -2.44
C LEU A 435 -7.88 -22.60 -3.09
N ARG A 436 -6.77 -22.86 -2.39
CA ARG A 436 -5.42 -22.76 -2.94
C ARG A 436 -5.21 -23.77 -4.06
N SER A 437 -5.59 -25.03 -3.83
CA SER A 437 -5.42 -26.12 -4.77
C SER A 437 -6.19 -25.93 -6.08
N LYS A 438 -7.44 -25.42 -5.99
CA LYS A 438 -8.31 -25.19 -7.16
C LYS A 438 -8.03 -23.87 -7.89
N GLY A 439 -7.33 -22.92 -7.26
CA GLY A 439 -7.15 -21.56 -7.79
C GLY A 439 -8.40 -20.66 -7.67
N GLY A 440 -9.49 -21.20 -7.13
CA GLY A 440 -10.77 -20.54 -6.91
C GLY A 440 -11.93 -21.53 -7.03
N ALA A 441 -13.01 -21.34 -6.27
CA ALA A 441 -14.18 -22.21 -6.32
C ALA A 441 -15.48 -21.43 -6.07
N SER A 442 -16.55 -21.87 -6.71
CA SER A 442 -17.90 -21.38 -6.42
C SER A 442 -18.39 -21.89 -5.06
N LEU A 443 -19.41 -21.22 -4.49
CA LEU A 443 -20.00 -21.68 -3.23
C LEU A 443 -20.55 -23.11 -3.35
N ALA A 444 -21.16 -23.46 -4.48
CA ALA A 444 -21.73 -24.78 -4.69
C ALA A 444 -20.66 -25.88 -4.68
N GLU A 445 -19.52 -25.64 -5.34
CA GLU A 445 -18.38 -26.58 -5.33
C GLU A 445 -17.80 -26.74 -3.92
N VAL A 446 -17.63 -25.64 -3.16
CA VAL A 446 -17.17 -25.72 -1.77
C VAL A 446 -18.13 -26.55 -0.92
N GLN A 447 -19.45 -26.39 -1.11
CA GLN A 447 -20.46 -27.15 -0.38
C GLN A 447 -20.44 -28.63 -0.74
N GLN A 448 -20.35 -28.94 -2.03
CA GLN A 448 -20.34 -30.32 -2.51
C GLN A 448 -19.08 -31.07 -2.08
N ASP A 449 -17.91 -30.46 -2.25
CA ASP A 449 -16.62 -31.15 -2.08
C ASP A 449 -16.19 -31.23 -0.61
N LEU A 450 -16.49 -30.21 0.21
CA LEU A 450 -16.05 -30.14 1.61
C LEU A 450 -17.16 -30.41 2.63
N PHE A 451 -18.43 -30.27 2.23
CA PHE A 451 -19.57 -30.39 3.15
C PHE A 451 -20.75 -31.19 2.56
N PRO A 452 -20.53 -32.38 1.95
CA PRO A 452 -21.56 -33.11 1.22
C PRO A 452 -22.76 -33.49 2.10
N ASP A 453 -22.53 -33.75 3.39
CA ASP A 453 -23.56 -34.20 4.34
C ASP A 453 -24.22 -33.04 5.12
N VAL A 454 -23.83 -31.79 4.85
CA VAL A 454 -24.33 -30.61 5.59
C VAL A 454 -25.35 -29.85 4.73
N PRO A 455 -26.53 -29.49 5.27
CA PRO A 455 -27.51 -28.71 4.53
C PRO A 455 -26.92 -27.41 3.95
N PRO A 456 -27.26 -27.02 2.69
CA PRO A 456 -26.65 -25.87 2.03
C PRO A 456 -26.71 -24.55 2.80
N ALA A 457 -27.79 -24.30 3.54
CA ALA A 457 -27.90 -23.08 4.35
C ALA A 457 -26.84 -23.02 5.48
N GLN A 458 -26.58 -24.17 6.12
CA GLN A 458 -25.62 -24.27 7.22
C GLN A 458 -24.17 -24.21 6.72
N SER A 459 -23.85 -24.93 5.63
CA SER A 459 -22.52 -24.89 5.02
C SER A 459 -22.19 -23.51 4.46
N LYS A 460 -23.16 -22.80 3.89
CA LYS A 460 -23.01 -21.38 3.50
C LYS A 460 -22.65 -20.51 4.70
N SER A 461 -23.42 -20.61 5.80
CA SER A 461 -23.14 -19.84 7.01
C SER A 461 -21.74 -20.14 7.57
N TYR A 462 -21.37 -21.43 7.63
CA TYR A 462 -20.04 -21.86 8.06
C TYR A 462 -18.93 -21.26 7.18
N PHE A 463 -19.08 -21.33 5.86
CA PHE A 463 -18.11 -20.75 4.93
C PHE A 463 -17.95 -19.23 5.11
N HIS A 464 -19.06 -18.49 5.28
CA HIS A 464 -18.99 -17.06 5.58
C HIS A 464 -18.26 -16.76 6.90
N GLN A 465 -18.44 -17.60 7.92
CA GLN A 465 -17.71 -17.47 9.18
C GLN A 465 -16.21 -17.76 8.99
N VAL A 466 -15.83 -18.77 8.20
CA VAL A 466 -14.41 -19.02 7.85
C VAL A 466 -13.78 -17.80 7.22
N ARG A 467 -14.46 -17.17 6.24
CA ARG A 467 -13.95 -15.96 5.56
C ARG A 467 -13.70 -14.81 6.53
N LEU A 468 -14.60 -14.62 7.49
CA LEU A 468 -14.45 -13.59 8.52
C LEU A 468 -13.32 -13.94 9.49
N ASP A 469 -13.27 -15.19 9.96
CA ASP A 469 -12.28 -15.67 10.93
C ASP A 469 -10.86 -15.55 10.38
N VAL A 470 -10.66 -15.88 9.09
CA VAL A 470 -9.39 -15.72 8.38
C VAL A 470 -9.01 -14.25 8.26
N LYS A 471 -9.93 -13.39 7.80
CA LYS A 471 -9.68 -11.95 7.66
C LYS A 471 -9.32 -11.30 8.99
N THR A 472 -9.89 -11.79 10.10
CA THR A 472 -9.63 -11.25 11.44
C THR A 472 -8.30 -11.73 12.03
N HIS A 473 -7.94 -13.00 11.85
CA HIS A 473 -6.82 -13.61 12.58
C HIS A 473 -5.54 -13.81 11.75
N VAL A 474 -5.61 -13.68 10.42
CA VAL A 474 -4.45 -13.86 9.53
C VAL A 474 -4.20 -12.57 8.75
N PRO A 475 -3.24 -11.73 9.18
CA PRO A 475 -2.88 -10.51 8.46
C PRO A 475 -2.52 -10.80 7.00
N GLY A 476 -3.03 -9.97 6.08
CA GLY A 476 -2.73 -10.08 4.66
C GLY A 476 -3.41 -11.23 3.92
N LEU A 477 -4.21 -12.06 4.60
CA LEU A 477 -4.96 -13.16 3.98
C LEU A 477 -6.46 -12.89 4.00
N SER A 478 -7.12 -13.03 2.84
CA SER A 478 -8.58 -12.94 2.77
C SER A 478 -9.16 -13.87 1.70
N VAL A 479 -10.46 -14.15 1.81
CA VAL A 479 -11.21 -14.94 0.82
C VAL A 479 -12.34 -14.07 0.24
N PRO A 480 -12.02 -13.14 -0.68
CA PRO A 480 -13.02 -12.31 -1.34
C PRO A 480 -13.88 -13.12 -2.31
N TYR A 481 -15.06 -12.58 -2.60
CA TYR A 481 -15.89 -13.02 -3.73
C TYR A 481 -15.57 -12.13 -4.92
N ASP A 482 -15.28 -12.71 -6.08
CA ASP A 482 -15.10 -11.97 -7.32
C ASP A 482 -16.40 -11.98 -8.13
N GLU A 483 -16.98 -10.79 -8.34
CA GLU A 483 -18.24 -10.65 -9.08
C GLU A 483 -18.11 -11.00 -10.57
N LYS A 484 -16.92 -10.87 -11.17
CA LYS A 484 -16.69 -11.18 -12.58
C LYS A 484 -16.62 -12.68 -12.84
N THR A 485 -15.85 -13.38 -12.01
CA THR A 485 -15.63 -14.83 -12.16
C THR A 485 -16.66 -15.67 -11.40
N ARG A 486 -17.37 -15.07 -10.43
CA ARG A 486 -18.29 -15.74 -9.50
C ARG A 486 -17.62 -16.80 -8.62
N LEU A 487 -16.32 -16.65 -8.38
CA LEU A 487 -15.52 -17.56 -7.58
C LEU A 487 -15.07 -16.91 -6.27
N TYR A 488 -14.87 -17.73 -5.26
CA TYR A 488 -14.10 -17.41 -4.08
C TYR A 488 -12.67 -17.90 -4.27
N GLY A 489 -11.70 -17.04 -3.98
CA GLY A 489 -10.28 -17.40 -4.07
C GLY A 489 -9.51 -16.84 -2.89
N LEU A 490 -8.31 -17.38 -2.65
CA LEU A 490 -7.38 -16.80 -1.71
C LEU A 490 -6.77 -15.53 -2.29
N ARG A 491 -6.90 -14.42 -1.56
CA ARG A 491 -6.22 -13.16 -1.87
C ARG A 491 -5.15 -12.88 -0.83
N LEU A 492 -3.94 -12.68 -1.32
CA LEU A 492 -2.75 -12.30 -0.56
C LEU A 492 -2.51 -10.80 -0.73
N GLN A 493 -2.34 -10.07 0.37
CA GLN A 493 -2.01 -8.64 0.40
C GLN A 493 -0.89 -8.43 1.40
N ASP A 494 0.23 -7.87 0.94
CA ASP A 494 1.37 -7.49 1.79
C ASP A 494 1.87 -8.63 2.69
N VAL A 495 1.88 -9.87 2.18
CA VAL A 495 2.22 -11.10 2.92
C VAL A 495 3.06 -12.03 2.04
N ARG A 496 4.07 -12.70 2.61
CA ARG A 496 4.74 -13.85 1.99
C ARG A 496 3.95 -15.10 2.36
N PHE A 497 3.48 -15.85 1.38
CA PHE A 497 2.69 -17.05 1.62
C PHE A 497 3.43 -18.28 1.11
N THR A 498 3.52 -19.31 1.93
CA THR A 498 4.01 -20.63 1.50
C THR A 498 3.06 -21.72 1.96
N TRP A 499 2.89 -22.74 1.11
CA TRP A 499 2.10 -23.93 1.41
C TRP A 499 2.99 -25.15 1.30
N ASP A 500 3.01 -25.98 2.34
CA ASP A 500 3.91 -27.12 2.42
C ASP A 500 3.77 -28.16 1.30
N VAL A 501 2.56 -28.40 0.79
CA VAL A 501 2.33 -29.26 -0.37
C VAL A 501 2.92 -28.65 -1.65
N GLU A 502 2.87 -27.33 -1.80
CA GLU A 502 3.46 -26.62 -2.94
C GLU A 502 4.99 -26.71 -2.89
N SER A 503 5.60 -26.52 -1.71
CA SER A 503 7.03 -26.73 -1.52
C SER A 503 7.46 -28.18 -1.76
N LEU A 504 6.64 -29.16 -1.37
CA LEU A 504 6.90 -30.57 -1.68
C LEU A 504 6.81 -30.83 -3.19
N ARG A 505 5.82 -30.25 -3.88
CA ARG A 505 5.65 -30.33 -5.34
C ARG A 505 6.87 -29.82 -6.09
N GLU A 506 7.42 -28.69 -5.65
CA GLU A 506 8.61 -28.08 -6.25
C GLU A 506 9.86 -28.95 -6.01
N ALA A 507 10.00 -29.52 -4.81
CA ALA A 507 11.15 -30.35 -4.45
C ALA A 507 11.23 -31.68 -5.22
N LEU A 508 10.09 -32.20 -5.72
CA LEU A 508 10.03 -33.49 -6.42
C LEU A 508 10.79 -33.52 -7.76
N GLY A 509 11.20 -32.36 -8.30
CA GLY A 509 12.04 -32.30 -9.50
C GLY A 509 13.54 -32.57 -9.27
N ASP A 510 13.99 -32.60 -8.02
CA ASP A 510 15.39 -32.80 -7.65
C ASP A 510 15.47 -33.82 -6.49
N SER A 511 16.17 -34.93 -6.72
CA SER A 511 16.28 -36.03 -5.77
C SER A 511 16.88 -35.63 -4.42
N ASP A 512 17.88 -34.75 -4.39
CA ASP A 512 18.50 -34.32 -3.13
C ASP A 512 17.59 -33.30 -2.41
N ALA A 513 16.93 -32.39 -3.14
CA ALA A 513 15.97 -31.45 -2.56
C ALA A 513 14.71 -32.14 -2.01
N PHE A 514 14.22 -33.16 -2.73
CA PHE A 514 13.13 -34.02 -2.30
C PHE A 514 13.48 -34.74 -0.99
N MET A 515 14.67 -35.35 -0.91
CA MET A 515 15.16 -36.01 0.30
C MET A 515 15.16 -35.08 1.50
N MET A 516 15.79 -33.91 1.34
CA MET A 516 15.89 -32.92 2.41
C MET A 516 14.50 -32.49 2.90
N THR A 517 13.57 -32.27 1.96
CA THR A 517 12.19 -31.85 2.28
C THR A 517 11.42 -32.94 3.02
N VAL A 518 11.53 -34.20 2.59
CA VAL A 518 10.81 -35.33 3.18
C VAL A 518 11.34 -35.69 4.57
N VAL A 519 12.66 -35.66 4.75
CA VAL A 519 13.32 -35.99 6.03
C VAL A 519 13.14 -34.88 7.07
N ALA A 520 13.19 -33.60 6.67
CA ALA A 520 13.06 -32.48 7.61
C ALA A 520 11.65 -32.30 8.20
N ARG A 521 10.63 -32.95 7.61
CA ARG A 521 9.23 -32.81 8.04
C ARG A 521 8.89 -33.78 9.16
N PRO A 522 8.03 -33.40 10.13
CA PRO A 522 7.55 -34.31 11.18
C PRO A 522 6.52 -35.33 10.67
N GLY A 523 5.71 -35.00 9.65
CA GLY A 523 4.76 -35.92 9.00
C GLY A 523 4.57 -35.62 7.51
N LEU A 524 4.02 -36.58 6.76
CA LEU A 524 3.79 -36.49 5.30
C LEU A 524 2.34 -36.72 4.90
N GLU A 525 1.48 -37.13 5.85
CA GLU A 525 0.08 -37.40 5.55
C GLU A 525 -0.70 -36.09 5.40
N PHE A 526 -1.36 -35.90 4.26
CA PHE A 526 -2.11 -34.69 3.97
C PHE A 526 -3.44 -34.64 4.75
N LEU A 527 -3.66 -33.56 5.49
CA LEU A 527 -4.87 -33.26 6.27
C LEU A 527 -5.43 -34.49 6.99
N ARG A 528 -4.62 -35.15 7.82
CA ARG A 528 -4.94 -36.44 8.46
C ARG A 528 -6.32 -36.49 9.12
N ASP A 529 -6.71 -35.41 9.80
CA ASP A 529 -7.97 -35.34 10.57
C ASP A 529 -9.17 -34.82 9.75
N ALA A 530 -9.01 -34.61 8.44
CA ALA A 530 -10.08 -34.17 7.55
C ALA A 530 -10.81 -35.35 6.91
N ASP A 531 -12.14 -35.34 7.03
CA ASP A 531 -13.03 -36.40 6.57
C ASP A 531 -13.73 -36.10 5.24
N SER A 532 -13.44 -34.97 4.57
CA SER A 532 -14.06 -34.69 3.28
C SER A 532 -13.60 -35.66 2.20
N GLY A 533 -14.48 -35.95 1.23
CA GLY A 533 -14.14 -36.76 0.07
C GLY A 533 -12.97 -36.19 -0.70
N TRP A 534 -12.92 -34.85 -0.86
CA TRP A 534 -11.79 -34.17 -1.48
C TRP A 534 -10.47 -34.39 -0.73
N ALA A 535 -10.45 -34.24 0.60
CA ALA A 535 -9.23 -34.44 1.37
C ALA A 535 -8.72 -35.88 1.28
N ALA A 536 -9.63 -36.86 1.28
CA ALA A 536 -9.29 -38.28 1.11
C ALA A 536 -8.68 -38.56 -0.28
N GLU A 537 -9.28 -38.05 -1.36
CA GLU A 537 -8.76 -38.19 -2.71
C GLU A 537 -7.38 -37.51 -2.88
N GLU A 538 -7.23 -36.30 -2.36
CA GLU A 538 -5.99 -35.55 -2.43
C GLU A 538 -4.87 -36.23 -1.62
N ARG A 539 -5.19 -36.78 -0.44
CA ARG A 539 -4.27 -37.56 0.39
C ARG A 539 -3.79 -38.81 -0.33
N GLU A 540 -4.70 -39.56 -0.95
CA GLU A 540 -4.35 -40.75 -1.73
C GLU A 540 -3.45 -40.40 -2.90
N ARG A 541 -3.78 -39.32 -3.62
CA ARG A 541 -2.99 -38.84 -4.76
C ARG A 541 -1.58 -38.44 -4.34
N LEU A 542 -1.45 -37.65 -3.26
CA LEU A 542 -0.15 -37.23 -2.74
C LEU A 542 0.67 -38.42 -2.23
N ARG A 543 0.04 -39.37 -1.53
CA ARG A 543 0.71 -40.62 -1.09
C ARG A 543 1.35 -41.34 -2.26
N ARG A 544 0.55 -41.69 -3.28
CA ARG A 544 1.05 -42.44 -4.45
C ARG A 544 2.19 -41.71 -5.14
N TRP A 545 2.05 -40.39 -5.30
CA TRP A 545 3.04 -39.60 -6.01
C TRP A 545 4.35 -39.48 -5.25
N VAL A 546 4.30 -39.24 -3.93
CA VAL A 546 5.49 -39.17 -3.07
C VAL A 546 6.19 -40.54 -2.98
N THR A 547 5.44 -41.63 -2.85
CA THR A 547 5.99 -42.99 -2.85
C THR A 547 6.66 -43.31 -4.18
N GLN A 548 6.01 -43.03 -5.30
CA GLN A 548 6.55 -43.28 -6.64
C GLN A 548 7.88 -42.54 -6.86
N VAL A 549 7.92 -41.23 -6.61
CA VAL A 549 9.16 -40.45 -6.79
C VAL A 549 10.24 -40.91 -5.81
N GLY A 550 9.85 -41.30 -4.59
CA GLY A 550 10.77 -41.90 -3.62
C GLY A 550 11.42 -43.19 -4.12
N LEU A 551 10.65 -44.09 -4.73
CA LEU A 551 11.15 -45.32 -5.33
C LEU A 551 12.10 -45.04 -6.50
N GLU A 552 11.74 -44.12 -7.40
CA GLU A 552 12.58 -43.72 -8.53
C GLU A 552 13.92 -43.12 -8.05
N THR A 553 13.87 -42.26 -7.03
CA THR A 553 15.07 -41.69 -6.40
C THR A 553 15.95 -42.76 -5.74
N MET A 554 15.35 -43.70 -4.99
CA MET A 554 16.10 -44.78 -4.35
C MET A 554 16.74 -45.73 -5.36
N ASP A 555 16.06 -46.06 -6.46
CA ASP A 555 16.63 -46.87 -7.54
C ASP A 555 17.90 -46.22 -8.13
N GLY A 556 17.86 -44.90 -8.35
CA GLY A 556 19.02 -44.12 -8.78
C GLY A 556 20.20 -44.21 -7.80
N TRP A 557 19.95 -43.92 -6.51
CA TRP A 557 20.98 -43.98 -5.47
C TRP A 557 21.52 -45.38 -5.21
N PHE A 558 20.65 -46.38 -5.26
CA PHE A 558 21.05 -47.77 -5.05
C PHE A 558 22.05 -48.21 -6.13
N ARG A 559 21.85 -47.81 -7.39
CA ARG A 559 22.79 -48.10 -8.49
C ARG A 559 24.14 -47.39 -8.35
N THR A 560 24.18 -46.25 -7.67
CA THR A 560 25.41 -45.49 -7.43
C THR A 560 26.08 -45.84 -6.10
N GLY A 561 25.54 -46.80 -5.34
CA GLY A 561 26.09 -47.24 -4.05
C GLY A 561 25.78 -46.33 -2.86
N GLU A 562 24.83 -45.40 -3.00
CA GLU A 562 24.43 -44.43 -1.97
C GLU A 562 23.42 -45.04 -0.97
N TYR A 563 23.76 -46.19 -0.41
CA TYR A 563 22.83 -47.04 0.34
C TYR A 563 22.30 -46.39 1.63
N GLU A 564 23.09 -45.57 2.34
CA GLU A 564 22.57 -44.88 3.53
C GLU A 564 21.45 -43.89 3.19
N LYS A 565 21.47 -43.28 2.00
CA LYS A 565 20.38 -42.40 1.55
C LYS A 565 19.10 -43.21 1.33
N CYS A 566 19.20 -44.40 0.73
CA CYS A 566 18.05 -45.30 0.53
C CYS A 566 17.41 -45.73 1.85
N ILE A 567 18.22 -46.13 2.85
CA ILE A 567 17.72 -46.51 4.18
C ILE A 567 16.91 -45.36 4.79
N ARG A 568 17.48 -44.14 4.83
CA ARG A 568 16.81 -42.98 5.44
C ARG A 568 15.51 -42.62 4.74
N LEU A 569 15.49 -42.66 3.41
CA LEU A 569 14.30 -42.34 2.64
C LEU A 569 13.21 -43.40 2.81
N ALA A 570 13.57 -44.69 2.76
CA ALA A 570 12.61 -45.78 2.98
C ALA A 570 12.02 -45.75 4.40
N GLU A 571 12.83 -45.56 5.44
CA GLU A 571 12.35 -45.38 6.83
C GLU A 571 11.37 -44.21 6.96
N ARG A 572 11.49 -43.18 6.12
CA ARG A 572 10.63 -42.00 6.13
C ARG A 572 9.33 -42.18 5.32
N LEU A 573 9.36 -42.99 4.27
CA LEU A 573 8.20 -43.25 3.40
C LEU A 573 7.32 -44.42 3.87
N LEU A 574 7.90 -45.40 4.57
CA LEU A 574 7.13 -46.56 5.07
C LEU A 574 5.93 -46.19 5.96
N PRO A 575 6.00 -45.19 6.86
CA PRO A 575 4.80 -44.77 7.59
C PRO A 575 3.69 -44.19 6.71
N LEU A 576 4.03 -43.69 5.51
CA LEU A 576 3.07 -43.12 4.56
C LEU A 576 2.41 -44.22 3.69
N ASP A 577 3.18 -45.23 3.29
CA ASP A 577 2.71 -46.41 2.56
C ASP A 577 3.32 -47.71 3.14
N PRO A 578 2.75 -48.24 4.23
CA PRO A 578 3.33 -49.39 4.95
C PRO A 578 3.29 -50.71 4.19
N LEU A 579 2.61 -50.75 3.04
CA LEU A 579 2.38 -51.96 2.25
C LEU A 579 3.03 -51.89 0.86
N ASP A 580 3.85 -50.88 0.61
CA ASP A 580 4.66 -50.80 -0.60
C ASP A 580 5.86 -51.78 -0.51
N ASP A 581 5.81 -52.83 -1.32
CA ASP A 581 6.79 -53.92 -1.26
C ASP A 581 8.20 -53.47 -1.68
N ALA A 582 8.30 -52.54 -2.62
CA ALA A 582 9.56 -52.01 -3.11
C ALA A 582 10.27 -51.15 -2.06
N LEU A 583 9.55 -50.36 -1.25
CA LEU A 583 10.12 -49.62 -0.11
C LEU A 583 10.80 -50.58 0.88
N HIS A 584 10.12 -51.67 1.23
CA HIS A 584 10.66 -52.69 2.12
C HIS A 584 11.87 -53.41 1.50
N GLU A 585 11.81 -53.76 0.21
CA GLU A 585 12.93 -54.38 -0.51
C GLU A 585 14.18 -53.49 -0.50
N PHE A 586 14.04 -52.20 -0.86
CA PHE A 586 15.14 -51.24 -0.82
C PHE A 586 15.73 -51.10 0.57
N LEU A 587 14.88 -51.01 1.61
CA LEU A 587 15.33 -50.88 2.98
C LEU A 587 16.16 -52.09 3.43
N VAL A 588 15.71 -53.31 3.15
CA VAL A 588 16.44 -54.52 3.54
C VAL A 588 17.75 -54.66 2.77
N ARG A 589 17.73 -54.47 1.44
CA ARG A 589 18.94 -54.57 0.60
C ARG A 589 19.98 -53.52 0.96
N ALA A 590 19.58 -52.26 1.10
CA ALA A 590 20.51 -51.20 1.49
C ALA A 590 21.05 -51.42 2.92
N THR A 591 20.23 -51.95 3.84
CA THR A 591 20.68 -52.32 5.19
C THR A 591 21.71 -53.44 5.17
N LEU A 592 21.58 -54.41 4.25
CA LEU A 592 22.56 -55.48 4.08
C LEU A 592 23.94 -54.93 3.71
N GLU A 593 23.97 -53.97 2.77
CA GLU A 593 25.21 -53.34 2.29
C GLU A 593 25.87 -52.45 3.37
N VAL A 594 25.09 -51.66 4.11
CA VAL A 594 25.62 -50.69 5.09
C VAL A 594 25.89 -51.30 6.46
N ARG A 595 24.90 -52.04 6.99
CA ARG A 595 24.86 -52.48 8.40
C ARG A 595 25.07 -53.99 8.56
N GLY A 596 25.22 -54.71 7.45
CA GLY A 596 25.49 -56.14 7.42
C GLY A 596 24.25 -57.01 7.64
N ARG A 597 24.47 -58.32 7.46
CA ARG A 597 23.41 -59.34 7.36
C ARG A 597 22.47 -59.43 8.57
N LEU A 598 23.01 -59.35 9.78
CA LEU A 598 22.19 -59.45 11.00
C LEU A 598 21.21 -58.28 11.14
N ALA A 599 21.60 -57.07 10.72
CA ALA A 599 20.71 -55.92 10.73
C ALA A 599 19.62 -56.06 9.65
N ALA A 600 20.00 -56.50 8.45
CA ALA A 600 19.06 -56.74 7.34
C ALA A 600 18.01 -57.79 7.71
N LEU A 601 18.39 -58.88 8.38
CA LEU A 601 17.45 -59.92 8.85
C LEU A 601 16.40 -59.36 9.83
N ARG A 602 16.78 -58.45 10.73
CA ARG A 602 15.82 -57.83 11.67
C ARG A 602 14.83 -56.92 10.95
N VAL A 603 15.31 -56.12 10.00
CA VAL A 603 14.47 -55.25 9.16
C VAL A 603 13.52 -56.11 8.32
N TYR A 604 14.00 -57.21 7.75
CA TYR A 604 13.18 -58.16 7.01
C TYR A 604 12.07 -58.77 7.88
N GLN A 605 12.40 -59.24 9.09
CA GLN A 605 11.39 -59.78 10.03
C GLN A 605 10.32 -58.73 10.38
N SER A 606 10.72 -57.50 10.69
CA SER A 606 9.79 -56.38 10.94
C SER A 606 8.88 -56.09 9.73
N SER A 607 9.42 -56.24 8.52
CA SER A 607 8.64 -56.08 7.28
C SER A 607 7.61 -57.19 7.13
N LEU A 608 7.98 -58.46 7.39
CA LEU A 608 7.04 -59.59 7.38
C LEU A 608 5.91 -59.40 8.38
N GLU A 609 6.24 -59.02 9.62
CA GLU A 609 5.25 -58.77 10.68
C GLU A 609 4.24 -57.69 10.27
N THR A 610 4.67 -56.67 9.52
CA THR A 610 3.78 -55.62 9.01
C THR A 610 2.80 -56.18 7.98
N PHE A 611 3.28 -56.88 6.95
CA PHE A 611 2.41 -57.47 5.92
C PHE A 611 1.47 -58.56 6.49
N GLU A 612 1.97 -59.42 7.38
CA GLU A 612 1.16 -60.44 8.03
C GLU A 612 0.05 -59.83 8.88
N ARG A 613 0.32 -58.71 9.57
CA ARG A 613 -0.67 -58.03 10.41
C ARG A 613 -1.75 -57.32 9.60
N GLU A 614 -1.38 -56.62 8.54
CA GLU A 614 -2.31 -55.75 7.79
C GLU A 614 -3.07 -56.50 6.68
N VAL A 615 -2.44 -57.47 5.99
CA VAL A 615 -3.02 -58.13 4.81
C VAL A 615 -2.94 -59.67 4.81
N HIS A 616 -2.30 -60.28 5.82
CA HIS A 616 -2.16 -61.74 5.95
C HIS A 616 -1.50 -62.44 4.74
N ASP A 617 -0.71 -61.73 3.93
CA ASP A 617 0.06 -62.28 2.82
C ASP A 617 1.39 -61.53 2.66
N VAL A 618 2.44 -62.24 2.24
CA VAL A 618 3.78 -61.67 2.08
C VAL A 618 4.10 -61.51 0.59
N PRO A 619 4.52 -60.32 0.14
CA PRO A 619 4.88 -60.08 -1.26
C PRO A 619 5.95 -61.07 -1.79
N PRO A 620 5.85 -61.52 -3.06
CA PRO A 620 6.86 -62.39 -3.67
C PRO A 620 8.28 -61.83 -3.66
N SER A 621 8.41 -60.51 -3.84
CA SER A 621 9.67 -59.75 -3.76
C SER A 621 10.38 -60.00 -2.43
N LEU A 622 9.68 -59.82 -1.31
CA LEU A 622 10.20 -60.07 0.03
C LEU A 622 10.48 -61.55 0.29
N ARG A 623 9.63 -62.47 -0.18
CA ARG A 623 9.89 -63.93 -0.06
C ARG A 623 11.22 -64.32 -0.70
N SER A 624 11.46 -63.86 -1.93
CA SER A 624 12.71 -64.11 -2.65
C SER A 624 13.93 -63.54 -1.92
N LEU A 625 13.75 -62.39 -1.27
CA LEU A 625 14.79 -61.74 -0.48
C LEU A 625 15.14 -62.54 0.77
N GLY A 626 14.13 -63.11 1.43
CA GLY A 626 14.31 -64.00 2.58
C GLY A 626 15.12 -65.25 2.24
N GLU A 627 14.91 -65.83 1.05
CA GLU A 627 15.70 -66.97 0.56
C GLU A 627 17.18 -66.60 0.34
N GLN A 628 17.45 -65.40 -0.19
CA GLN A 628 18.81 -64.87 -0.37
C GLN A 628 19.51 -64.54 0.95
N LEU A 629 18.74 -64.13 1.96
CA LEU A 629 19.21 -63.87 3.33
C LEU A 629 19.29 -65.16 4.19
N GLY A 630 18.74 -66.29 3.72
CA GLY A 630 18.79 -67.62 4.33
C GLY A 630 20.15 -68.33 4.20
N PRO A 631 20.45 -69.34 5.04
CA PRO A 631 21.81 -69.61 5.52
C PRO A 631 22.75 -70.23 4.47
N HIS A 632 23.82 -69.52 4.10
CA HIS A 632 25.10 -70.17 3.84
C HIS A 632 25.77 -70.43 5.19
N VAL A 633 25.61 -71.67 5.65
CA VAL A 633 26.38 -72.42 6.66
C VAL A 633 27.53 -71.63 7.31
N LEU A 634 27.35 -71.23 8.57
CA LEU A 634 28.47 -71.12 9.51
C LEU A 634 28.95 -72.55 9.79
N HIS A 635 30.08 -72.93 9.18
CA HIS A 635 30.91 -74.03 9.65
C HIS A 635 32.08 -73.46 10.45
#